data_AF-A0A6P3BZL5-F1
#
_entry.id   AF-A0A6P3BZL5-F1
#
_cell.length_a   1.000
_cell.length_b   1.000
_cell.length_c   1.000
_cell.angle_alpha   90.00
_cell.angle_beta   90.00
_cell.angle_gamma   90.00
#
_symmetry.space_group_name_H-M   'P 1'
#
loop_
_entity.id
_entity.type
_entity.pdbx_description
1 polymer ?
#
loop_
_entity_poly.entity_id
_entity_poly.type
_entity_poly.pdbx_seq_one_letter_code
_entity_poly.pdbx_strand_id
1 'polypeptide(L)'
;MTSKAKRARYTLEFKLEAVRLDKAEQSMAAVGATLGVADPTIYNWVKADREGRLTGADTMPVSPEQMELARLRAEVAGLKMERV
;
A
#
# COMPACT_ATOMS: atom_id res chain seq x y z
N MET A 1 28.85 -1.09 3.06
CA MET A 1 28.16 -2.38 2.87
C MET A 1 26.71 -2.09 2.49
N THR A 2 26.32 -2.25 1.22
CA THR A 2 24.93 -2.02 0.80
C THR A 2 24.12 -3.27 1.11
N SER A 3 23.47 -3.30 2.27
CA SER A 3 22.51 -4.37 2.57
C SER A 3 21.43 -4.35 1.50
N LYS A 4 21.32 -5.42 0.72
CA LYS A 4 20.30 -5.56 -0.32
C LYS A 4 18.94 -5.58 0.38
N ALA A 5 18.24 -4.45 0.40
CA ALA A 5 16.94 -4.34 1.07
C ALA A 5 16.02 -5.44 0.52
N LYS A 6 15.53 -6.32 1.41
CA LYS A 6 14.53 -7.33 1.04
C LYS A 6 13.33 -6.57 0.46
N ARG A 7 13.01 -6.83 -0.81
CA ARG A 7 11.84 -6.23 -1.46
C ARG A 7 10.60 -6.61 -0.66
N ALA A 8 9.82 -5.62 -0.25
CA ALA A 8 8.53 -5.84 0.37
C ALA A 8 7.62 -6.60 -0.62
N ARG A 9 6.95 -7.64 -0.14
CA ARG A 9 5.97 -8.42 -0.90
C ARG A 9 4.59 -8.01 -0.44
N TYR A 10 3.76 -7.59 -1.38
CA TYR A 10 2.41 -7.09 -1.12
C TYR A 10 1.41 -8.05 -1.75
N THR A 11 0.35 -8.39 -1.02
CA THR A 11 -0.74 -9.24 -1.56
C THR A 11 -1.45 -8.52 -2.70
N LEU A 12 -2.15 -9.29 -3.54
CA LEU A 12 -2.99 -8.71 -4.59
C LEU A 12 -4.06 -7.79 -3.99
N GLU A 13 -4.71 -8.20 -2.90
CA GLU A 13 -5.70 -7.37 -2.19
C GLU A 13 -5.12 -6.03 -1.73
N PHE A 14 -3.91 -6.03 -1.16
CA PHE A 14 -3.24 -4.81 -0.72
C PHE A 14 -2.91 -3.88 -1.89
N LYS A 15 -2.48 -4.44 -3.02
CA LYS A 15 -2.24 -3.66 -4.24
C LYS A 15 -3.54 -3.09 -4.81
N LEU A 16 -4.64 -3.84 -4.76
CA LEU A 16 -5.96 -3.39 -5.22
C LEU A 16 -6.53 -2.27 -4.35
N GLU A 17 -6.30 -2.32 -3.03
CA GLU A 17 -6.72 -1.24 -2.13
C GLU A 17 -5.98 0.07 -2.45
N ALA A 18 -4.68 0.01 -2.73
CA ALA A 18 -3.92 1.18 -3.20
C ALA A 18 -4.52 1.78 -4.48
N VAL A 19 -4.91 0.94 -5.43
CA VAL A 19 -5.56 1.37 -6.68
C VAL A 19 -6.94 1.96 -6.42
N ARG A 20 -7.70 1.39 -5.46
CA ARG A 20 -9.01 1.91 -5.07
C ARG A 20 -8.91 3.31 -4.47
N LEU A 21 -7.91 3.55 -3.61
CA LEU A 21 -7.67 4.85 -3.00
C LEU A 21 -7.23 5.91 -4.04
N ASP A 22 -6.38 5.54 -5.00
CA ASP A 22 -6.00 6.42 -6.12
C ASP A 22 -7.21 6.80 -6.98
N LYS A 23 -8.11 5.85 -7.27
CA LYS A 23 -9.37 6.10 -8.00
C LYS A 23 -10.36 6.97 -7.21
N ALA A 24 -10.23 7.04 -5.89
CA ALA A 24 -11.03 7.90 -5.03
C ALA A 24 -10.46 9.34 -4.91
N GLU A 25 -9.68 9.78 -5.90
CA GLU A 25 -9.03 11.10 -6.01
C GLU A 25 -8.04 11.44 -4.88
N GLN A 26 -7.53 10.42 -4.18
CA GLN A 26 -6.39 10.64 -3.28
C GLN A 26 -5.11 10.76 -4.11
N SER A 27 -4.28 11.76 -3.77
CA SER A 27 -2.96 11.85 -4.38
C SER A 27 -2.12 10.61 -4.03
N MET A 28 -1.25 10.18 -4.95
CA MET A 28 -0.37 9.02 -4.71
C MET A 28 0.46 9.15 -3.43
N ALA A 29 0.85 10.38 -3.06
CA ALA A 29 1.54 10.68 -1.81
C ALA A 29 0.65 10.41 -0.57
N ALA A 30 -0.64 10.75 -0.62
CA ALA A 30 -1.58 10.45 0.45
C ALA A 30 -1.84 8.93 0.58
N VAL A 31 -1.97 8.24 -0.56
CA VAL A 31 -2.13 6.77 -0.60
C VAL A 31 -0.88 6.09 -0.05
N GLY A 32 0.30 6.54 -0.46
CA GLY A 32 1.59 6.03 0.01
C GLY A 32 1.80 6.25 1.51
N ALA A 33 1.47 7.44 2.02
CA ALA A 33 1.51 7.74 3.45
C ALA A 33 0.55 6.85 4.27
N THR A 34 -0.65 6.60 3.75
CA THR A 34 -1.68 5.75 4.39
C THR A 34 -1.22 4.29 4.45
N LEU A 35 -0.70 3.76 3.34
CA LEU A 35 -0.31 2.36 3.23
C LEU A 35 1.13 2.08 3.68
N GLY A 36 1.92 3.11 3.96
CA GLY A 36 3.36 2.98 4.26
C GLY A 36 4.18 2.50 3.06
N VAL A 37 3.74 2.86 1.86
CA VAL A 37 4.33 2.44 0.58
C VAL A 37 4.88 3.67 -0.13
N ALA A 38 6.05 3.55 -0.75
CA ALA A 38 6.62 4.65 -1.52
C ALA A 38 5.79 4.96 -2.78
N ASP A 39 5.59 6.23 -3.11
CA ASP A 39 4.80 6.70 -4.25
C ASP A 39 5.13 6.00 -5.59
N PRO A 40 6.41 5.71 -5.95
CA PRO A 40 6.72 4.98 -7.18
C PRO A 40 6.16 3.56 -7.21
N THR A 41 5.96 2.94 -6.05
CA THR A 41 5.36 1.61 -5.93
C THR A 41 3.85 1.67 -6.16
N ILE A 42 3.17 2.69 -5.61
CA ILE A 42 1.75 2.96 -5.88
C ILE A 42 1.54 3.23 -7.37
N TYR A 43 2.38 4.07 -7.97
CA TYR A 43 2.36 4.36 -9.40
C TYR A 43 2.47 3.08 -10.25
N ASN A 44 3.40 2.19 -9.93
CA ASN A 44 3.58 0.93 -10.64
C ASN A 44 2.35 0.01 -10.54
N TRP A 45 1.65 0.00 -9.39
CA TRP A 45 0.43 -0.78 -9.23
C TRP A 45 -0.74 -0.19 -10.00
N VAL A 46 -0.94 1.12 -9.93
CA VAL A 46 -1.97 1.82 -10.72
C VAL A 46 -1.75 1.63 -12.21
N LYS A 47 -0.49 1.73 -12.67
CA LYS A 47 -0.14 1.45 -14.07
C LYS A 47 -0.44 0.01 -14.45
N ALA A 48 -0.05 -0.96 -13.62
CA ALA A 48 -0.32 -2.37 -13.88
C ALA A 48 -1.83 -2.69 -13.88
N ASP A 49 -2.64 -2.05 -13.03
CA ASP A 49 -4.09 -2.19 -13.01
C ASP A 49 -4.72 -1.69 -14.31
N ARG A 50 -4.32 -0.50 -14.77
CA ARG A 50 -4.79 0.10 -16.03
C ARG A 50 -4.47 -0.77 -17.25
N GLU A 51 -3.37 -1.52 -17.20
CA GLU A 51 -2.95 -2.43 -18.26
C GLU A 51 -3.55 -3.85 -18.12
N GLY A 52 -4.34 -4.12 -17.08
CA GLY A 52 -4.88 -5.46 -16.80
C GLY A 52 -3.82 -6.47 -16.35
N ARG A 53 -2.66 -5.99 -15.89
CA ARG A 53 -1.48 -6.79 -15.50
C ARG A 53 -1.22 -6.80 -14.00
N LEU A 54 -2.08 -6.16 -13.21
CA LEU A 54 -1.91 -6.15 -11.75
C LEU A 54 -2.12 -7.56 -11.20
N THR A 55 -1.01 -8.20 -10.83
CA THR A 55 -1.01 -9.56 -10.31
C THR A 55 -0.32 -9.62 -8.94
N GLY A 56 -0.71 -10.62 -8.16
CA GLY A 56 -0.08 -10.95 -6.88
C GLY A 56 1.22 -11.74 -7.01
N ALA A 57 1.95 -11.62 -8.12
CA ALA A 57 3.09 -12.49 -8.40
C ALA A 57 4.17 -12.39 -7.30
N ASP A 58 4.53 -13.57 -6.74
CA ASP A 58 5.34 -13.90 -5.56
C ASP A 58 4.68 -13.77 -4.18
N THR A 59 3.66 -14.60 -3.96
CA THR A 59 3.03 -14.88 -2.66
C THR A 59 4.00 -15.57 -1.68
N MET A 60 4.60 -14.80 -0.78
CA MET A 60 4.64 -15.20 0.64
C MET A 60 3.68 -14.28 1.39
N PRO A 61 2.91 -14.81 2.36
CA PRO A 61 1.96 -14.02 3.13
C PRO A 61 2.68 -12.85 3.82
N VAL A 62 2.03 -11.69 3.82
CA VAL A 62 2.48 -10.51 4.58
C VAL A 62 2.61 -10.91 6.04
N SER A 63 3.72 -10.54 6.68
CA SER A 63 3.97 -10.89 8.09
C SER A 63 2.87 -10.27 8.97
N PRO A 64 2.32 -10.98 9.96
CA PRO A 64 1.26 -10.47 10.84
C PRO A 64 1.58 -9.10 11.45
N GLU A 65 2.86 -8.82 11.73
CA GLU A 65 3.30 -7.53 12.28
C GLU A 65 3.12 -6.36 11.28
N GLN A 66 3.19 -6.63 9.98
CA GLN A 66 3.00 -5.61 8.95
C GLN A 66 1.52 -5.30 8.70
N MET A 67 0.64 -6.31 8.81
CA MET A 67 -0.81 -6.10 8.82
C MET A 67 -1.22 -5.28 10.04
N GLU A 68 -0.69 -5.62 11.21
CA GLU A 68 -0.99 -4.91 12.45
C GLU A 68 -0.49 -3.46 12.40
N LEU A 69 0.71 -3.21 11.83
CA LEU A 69 1.22 -1.86 11.64
C LEU A 69 0.33 -1.02 10.70
N ALA A 70 -0.17 -1.62 9.62
CA ALA A 70 -1.08 -0.93 8.70
C ALA A 70 -2.43 -0.62 9.36
N ARG A 71 -2.99 -1.57 10.11
CA ARG A 71 -4.23 -1.40 10.88
C ARG A 71 -4.07 -0.30 11.93
N LEU A 72 -3.02 -0.34 12.74
CA LEU A 72 -2.72 0.66 13.76
C LEU A 72 -2.57 2.06 13.15
N ARG A 73 -1.94 2.17 11.97
CA ARG A 73 -1.80 3.45 11.26
C ARG A 73 -3.14 3.96 10.74
N ALA A 74 -3.98 3.08 10.21
CA ALA A 74 -5.33 3.44 9.76
C ALA A 74 -6.22 3.88 10.94
N GLU A 75 -6.14 3.19 12.07
CA GLU A 75 -6.87 3.53 13.30
C GLU A 75 -6.42 4.88 13.87
N VAL A 76 -5.10 5.14 13.91
CA VAL A 76 -4.55 6.45 14.31
C VAL A 76 -4.98 7.56 13.35
N ALA A 77 -5.06 7.29 12.04
CA ALA A 77 -5.54 8.25 11.07
C ALA A 77 -7.05 8.55 11.28
N GLY A 78 -7.88 7.53 11.51
CA GLY A 78 -9.30 7.69 11.82
C GLY A 78 -9.55 8.48 13.11
N LEU A 79 -8.87 8.14 14.19
CA LEU A 79 -8.99 8.82 15.48
C LEU A 79 -8.51 10.28 15.46
N LYS A 80 -7.56 10.61 14.58
CA LYS A 80 -7.13 12.00 14.36
C LYS A 80 -8.18 12.82 13.59
N MET A 81 -8.99 12.18 12.76
CA MET A 81 -10.09 12.82 12.01
C MET A 81 -11.36 12.99 12.86
N GLU A 82 -11.51 12.22 13.95
CA GLU A 82 -12.66 12.28 14.86
C GLU A 82 -12.50 13.31 16.00
N ARG A 83 -11.31 13.91 16.13
CA ARG A 83 -10.98 14.93 17.15
C ARG A 83 -11.07 16.38 16.65
N VAL A 84 -11.82 16.62 15.57
CA VAL A 84 -12.04 17.97 14.99
C VAL A 84 -13.47 18.41 15.21
#